data_AF-A0A524IC85-F1
#
_entry.id   AF-A0A524IC85-F1
#
_cell.length_a   1.000
_cell.length_b   1.000
_cell.length_c   1.000
_cell.angle_alpha   90.00
_cell.angle_beta   90.00
_cell.angle_gamma   90.00
#
_symmetry.space_group_name_H-M   'P 1'
#
loop_
_entity.id
_entity.type
_entity.pdbx_description
1 polymer ?
#
loop_
_entity_poly.entity_id
_entity_poly.type
_entity_poly.pdbx_seq_one_letter_code
_entity_poly.pdbx_strand_id
1 'polypeptide(L)'
;MRIFPRLPRRLASPLSRRERNGGRRGFTLIELMIVVVVIGILAGMAITTYRMMINKARMTQAKMVLSHLTKTQATYFSEHDRYTDDIVLLNFDPVKYNYYTVSVVLDNDSNNYTGTATGVGIMTGDRWYVTKDRIPYQENASPFK
;
A
#
# COMPACT_ATOMS: atom_id res chain seq x y z
N MET A 1 -37.03 -100.43 2.11
CA MET A 1 -35.85 -99.64 2.54
C MET A 1 -35.79 -98.39 1.67
N ARG A 2 -36.28 -97.26 2.19
CA ARG A 2 -36.16 -95.93 1.58
C ARG A 2 -34.69 -95.52 1.61
N ILE A 3 -34.15 -94.86 0.58
CA ILE A 3 -33.19 -93.74 0.72
C ILE A 3 -33.22 -92.89 -0.56
N PHE A 4 -33.12 -91.59 -0.33
CA PHE A 4 -33.60 -90.42 -1.08
C PHE A 4 -32.82 -90.04 -2.35
N PRO A 5 -33.47 -89.34 -3.31
CA PRO A 5 -32.77 -88.64 -4.38
C PRO A 5 -32.00 -87.43 -3.82
N ARG A 6 -30.74 -87.25 -4.25
CA ARG A 6 -29.93 -86.08 -3.88
C ARG A 6 -30.39 -84.86 -4.69
N LEU A 7 -30.91 -83.85 -4.00
CA LEU A 7 -31.25 -82.55 -4.58
C LEU A 7 -29.99 -81.86 -5.13
N PRO A 8 -30.05 -81.18 -6.30
CA PRO A 8 -28.96 -80.36 -6.76
C PRO A 8 -28.80 -79.13 -5.84
N ARG A 9 -27.58 -78.91 -5.38
CA ARG A 9 -27.19 -77.76 -4.58
C ARG A 9 -27.28 -76.52 -5.46
N ARG A 10 -28.37 -75.74 -5.35
CA ARG A 10 -28.45 -74.41 -5.97
C ARG A 10 -27.33 -73.56 -5.38
N LEU A 11 -26.34 -73.27 -6.21
CA LEU A 11 -25.31 -72.27 -5.94
C LEU A 11 -26.02 -70.92 -5.84
N ALA A 12 -26.03 -70.34 -4.64
CA ALA A 12 -26.42 -68.95 -4.47
C ALA A 12 -25.45 -68.08 -5.30
N SER A 13 -25.98 -67.28 -6.21
CA SER A 13 -25.18 -66.28 -6.91
C SER A 13 -24.73 -65.21 -5.92
N PRO A 14 -23.44 -64.84 -5.90
CA PRO A 14 -23.03 -63.67 -5.15
C PRO A 14 -23.69 -62.44 -5.78
N LEU A 15 -24.41 -61.66 -4.99
CA LEU A 15 -24.87 -60.35 -5.39
C LEU A 15 -23.63 -59.52 -5.74
N SER A 16 -23.49 -59.16 -7.02
CA SER A 16 -22.42 -58.29 -7.49
C SER A 16 -22.58 -56.93 -6.81
N ARG A 17 -21.78 -56.69 -5.77
CA ARG A 17 -21.65 -55.39 -5.13
C ARG A 17 -21.07 -54.45 -6.18
N ARG A 18 -21.94 -53.64 -6.78
CA ARG A 18 -21.52 -52.58 -7.71
C ARG A 18 -20.82 -51.51 -6.86
N GLU A 19 -19.51 -51.62 -6.75
CA GLU A 19 -18.66 -50.54 -6.25
C GLU A 19 -18.92 -49.32 -7.13
N ARG A 20 -19.63 -48.34 -6.56
CA ARG A 20 -19.64 -47.00 -7.11
C ARG A 20 -18.23 -46.47 -6.90
N ASN A 21 -17.37 -46.61 -7.91
CA ASN A 21 -16.17 -45.81 -8.02
C ASN A 21 -16.59 -44.34 -7.96
N GLY A 22 -16.50 -43.75 -6.77
CA GLY A 22 -16.51 -42.31 -6.59
C GLY A 22 -15.27 -41.79 -7.30
N GLY A 23 -15.42 -41.48 -8.59
CA GLY A 23 -14.32 -41.08 -9.46
C GLY A 23 -13.57 -39.93 -8.81
N ARG A 24 -12.26 -40.12 -8.62
CA ARG A 24 -11.34 -39.05 -8.23
C ARG A 24 -11.35 -38.04 -9.38
N ARG A 25 -12.10 -36.95 -9.21
CA ARG A 25 -12.16 -35.84 -10.17
C ARG A 25 -10.83 -35.09 -10.11
N GLY A 26 -10.03 -35.18 -11.16
CA GLY A 26 -8.83 -34.37 -11.34
C GLY A 26 -9.16 -33.02 -11.98
N PHE A 27 -8.33 -32.02 -11.75
CA PHE A 27 -8.40 -30.72 -12.45
C PHE A 27 -8.15 -30.89 -13.94
N THR A 28 -8.85 -30.12 -14.76
CA THR A 28 -8.63 -30.12 -16.21
C THR A 28 -7.60 -29.06 -16.62
N LEU A 29 -6.86 -29.29 -17.72
CA LEU A 29 -5.90 -28.29 -18.23
C LEU A 29 -6.58 -26.97 -18.59
N ILE A 30 -7.79 -27.03 -19.14
CA ILE A 30 -8.55 -25.83 -19.52
C ILE A 30 -8.96 -24.99 -18.30
N GLU A 31 -9.26 -25.64 -17.18
CA GLU A 31 -9.58 -24.97 -15.92
C GLU A 31 -8.37 -24.18 -15.39
N LEU A 32 -7.17 -24.75 -15.50
CA LEU A 32 -5.93 -24.04 -15.18
C LEU A 32 -5.67 -22.87 -16.15
N MET A 33 -5.93 -23.04 -17.45
CA MET A 33 -5.71 -21.96 -18.43
C MET A 33 -6.58 -20.74 -18.13
N ILE A 34 -7.86 -20.95 -17.83
CA ILE A 34 -8.77 -19.85 -17.49
C ILE A 34 -8.32 -19.15 -16.20
N VAL A 35 -7.89 -19.92 -15.19
CA VAL A 35 -7.39 -19.37 -13.92
C VAL A 35 -6.19 -18.45 -14.14
N VAL A 36 -5.20 -18.87 -14.95
CA VAL A 36 -4.01 -18.05 -15.22
C VAL A 36 -4.39 -16.78 -16.00
N VAL A 37 -5.32 -16.89 -16.96
CA VAL A 37 -5.81 -15.72 -17.71
C VAL A 37 -6.49 -14.72 -16.78
N VAL A 38 -7.37 -15.17 -15.88
CA VAL A 38 -8.06 -14.28 -14.92
C VAL A 38 -7.06 -13.64 -13.95
N ILE A 39 -6.09 -14.40 -13.42
CA ILE A 39 -5.03 -13.85 -12.55
C ILE A 39 -4.20 -12.81 -13.29
N GLY A 40 -3.86 -13.04 -14.56
CA GLY A 40 -3.12 -12.07 -15.38
C GLY A 40 -3.84 -10.73 -15.52
N ILE A 41 -5.16 -10.76 -15.79
CA ILE A 41 -5.99 -9.55 -15.88
C ILE A 41 -6.02 -8.81 -14.53
N LEU A 42 -6.29 -9.54 -13.44
CA LEU A 42 -6.36 -8.95 -12.10
C LEU A 42 -5.02 -8.36 -11.66
N ALA A 43 -3.90 -9.04 -11.94
CA ALA A 43 -2.56 -8.54 -11.61
C ALA A 43 -2.23 -7.24 -12.36
N GLY A 44 -2.61 -7.13 -13.63
CA GLY A 44 -2.44 -5.90 -14.43
C GLY A 44 -3.24 -4.71 -13.90
N MET A 45 -4.45 -4.93 -13.40
CA MET A 45 -5.24 -3.86 -12.75
C MET A 45 -4.69 -3.52 -11.36
N ALA A 46 -4.25 -4.52 -10.60
CA ALA A 46 -3.71 -4.35 -9.25
C ALA A 46 -2.44 -3.48 -9.23
N ILE A 47 -1.52 -3.67 -10.19
CA ILE A 47 -0.27 -2.91 -10.20
C ILE A 47 -0.48 -1.41 -10.41
N THR A 48 -1.36 -1.01 -11.33
CA THR A 48 -1.60 0.41 -11.62
C THR A 48 -2.31 1.11 -10.45
N THR A 49 -3.33 0.45 -9.88
CA THR A 49 -4.07 0.96 -8.73
C THR A 49 -3.18 1.07 -7.48
N TYR A 50 -2.33 0.08 -7.24
CA TYR A 50 -1.38 0.10 -6.14
C TYR A 50 -0.37 1.24 -6.26
N ARG A 51 0.22 1.45 -7.45
CA ARG A 51 1.16 2.57 -7.68
C ARG A 51 0.50 3.93 -7.46
N MET A 52 -0.75 4.11 -7.89
CA MET A 52 -1.50 5.34 -7.62
C MET A 52 -1.75 5.54 -6.12
N MET A 53 -2.07 4.47 -5.39
CA MET A 53 -2.27 4.53 -3.94
C MET A 53 -1.00 4.95 -3.20
N ILE A 54 0.16 4.38 -3.56
CA ILE A 54 1.46 4.78 -2.99
C ILE A 54 1.74 6.25 -3.26
N ASN A 55 1.56 6.73 -4.50
CA ASN A 55 1.81 8.12 -4.84
C ASN A 55 0.91 9.08 -4.05
N LYS A 56 -0.38 8.73 -3.89
CA LYS A 56 -1.31 9.50 -3.05
C LYS A 56 -0.85 9.50 -1.58
N ALA A 57 -0.44 8.35 -1.05
CA ALA A 57 0.10 8.27 0.30
C ALA A 57 1.35 9.16 0.46
N ARG A 58 2.24 9.19 -0.53
CA ARG A 58 3.43 10.06 -0.52
C ARG A 58 3.09 11.54 -0.46
N MET A 59 2.15 11.97 -1.31
CA MET A 59 1.64 13.34 -1.32
C MET A 59 1.00 13.73 0.01
N THR A 60 0.18 12.84 0.59
CA THR A 60 -0.47 13.09 1.88
C THR A 60 0.57 13.23 3.00
N GLN A 61 1.58 12.36 3.04
CA GLN A 61 2.66 12.44 4.03
C GLN A 61 3.43 13.77 3.92
N ALA A 62 3.84 14.18 2.72
CA ALA A 62 4.51 15.47 2.51
C ALA A 62 3.65 16.65 2.99
N LYS A 63 2.36 16.66 2.62
CA LYS A 63 1.42 17.71 3.04
C LYS A 63 1.23 17.73 4.55
N MET A 64 1.17 16.58 5.23
CA MET A 64 1.07 16.53 6.68
C MET A 64 2.30 17.11 7.37
N VAL A 65 3.50 16.74 6.90
CA VAL A 65 4.78 17.27 7.40
C VAL A 65 4.84 18.79 7.23
N LEU A 66 4.56 19.28 6.03
CA LEU A 66 4.63 20.71 5.73
C LEU A 66 3.51 21.52 6.38
N SER A 67 2.31 20.94 6.56
CA SER A 67 1.22 21.58 7.31
C SER A 67 1.55 21.67 8.80
N HIS A 68 2.23 20.68 9.36
CA HIS A 68 2.74 20.77 10.72
C HIS A 68 3.76 21.91 10.83
N LEU A 69 4.68 22.01 9.86
CA LEU A 69 5.67 23.09 9.80
C LEU A 69 5.03 24.47 9.76
N THR A 70 4.01 24.66 8.91
CA THR A 70 3.34 25.97 8.80
C THR A 70 2.67 26.37 10.12
N LYS A 71 2.06 25.39 10.81
CA LYS A 71 1.40 25.63 12.09
C LYS A 71 2.40 25.98 13.19
N THR A 72 3.48 25.20 13.33
CA THR A 72 4.48 25.47 14.38
C THR A 72 5.23 26.77 14.12
N GLN A 73 5.51 27.10 12.85
CA GLN A 73 6.06 28.41 12.48
C GLN A 73 5.11 29.57 12.84
N ALA A 74 3.81 29.42 12.59
CA ALA A 74 2.83 30.45 12.95
C ALA A 74 2.73 30.65 14.47
N THR A 75 2.77 29.55 15.25
CA THR A 75 2.84 29.62 16.72
C THR A 75 4.11 30.32 17.17
N TYR A 76 5.27 29.94 16.64
CA TYR A 76 6.56 30.54 17.02
C TYR A 76 6.60 32.05 16.70
N PHE A 77 6.09 32.44 15.53
CA PHE A 77 5.99 33.84 15.13
C PHE A 77 5.09 34.65 16.07
N SER A 78 3.97 34.08 16.53
CA SER A 78 3.07 34.75 17.49
C SER A 78 3.71 35.01 18.85
N GLU A 79 4.78 34.29 19.19
CA GLU A 79 5.47 34.41 20.48
C GLU A 79 6.73 35.28 20.40
N HIS A 80 7.38 35.34 19.23
CA HIS A 80 8.72 35.93 19.06
C HIS A 80 8.80 37.00 17.96
N ASP A 81 7.69 37.31 17.27
CA ASP A 81 7.61 38.25 16.14
C ASP A 81 8.59 37.95 15.00
N ARG A 82 9.06 36.70 14.88
CA ARG A 82 9.98 36.23 13.84
C ARG A 82 9.81 34.73 13.60
N TYR A 83 10.16 34.27 12.40
CA TYR A 83 10.27 32.84 12.12
C TYR A 83 11.65 32.30 12.53
N THR A 84 11.76 30.97 12.66
CA THR A 84 13.01 30.29 13.00
C THR A 84 13.37 29.23 11.96
N ASP A 85 14.66 29.02 11.72
CA ASP A 85 15.18 27.88 10.97
C ASP A 85 15.49 26.67 11.87
N ASP A 86 15.44 26.85 13.19
CA ASP A 86 15.70 25.80 14.16
C ASP A 86 14.54 24.80 14.23
N ILE A 87 14.77 23.65 13.62
CA ILE A 87 13.82 22.53 13.54
C ILE A 87 13.49 21.97 14.92
N VAL A 88 14.40 22.07 15.89
CA VAL A 88 14.21 21.56 17.26
C VAL A 88 13.17 22.41 17.99
N LEU A 89 13.26 23.74 17.85
CA LEU A 89 12.27 24.67 18.41
C LEU A 89 10.89 24.50 17.78
N LEU A 90 10.83 24.01 16.54
CA LEU A 90 9.58 23.72 15.82
C LEU A 90 8.99 22.34 16.18
N ASN A 91 9.54 21.65 17.18
CA ASN A 91 9.06 20.37 17.71
C ASN A 91 8.90 19.27 16.62
N PHE A 92 9.86 19.21 15.70
CA PHE A 92 9.91 18.16 14.71
C PHE A 92 10.58 16.91 15.29
N ASP A 93 9.75 15.91 15.59
CA ASP A 93 10.22 14.59 16.00
C ASP A 93 10.62 13.76 14.77
N PRO A 94 11.91 13.35 14.64
CA PRO A 94 12.37 12.52 13.53
C PRO A 94 11.70 11.13 13.48
N VAL A 95 11.23 10.60 14.61
CA VAL A 95 10.51 9.30 14.66
C VAL A 95 9.14 9.42 14.02
N LYS A 96 8.43 10.52 14.28
CA LYS A 96 7.11 10.80 13.72
C LYS A 96 7.16 11.03 12.21
N TYR A 97 8.25 11.62 11.72
CA TYR A 97 8.43 11.97 10.31
C TYR A 97 9.59 11.21 9.65
N ASN A 98 9.72 9.91 9.92
CA ASN A 98 10.85 9.08 9.47
C ASN A 98 11.04 9.01 7.94
N TYR A 99 10.05 9.42 7.15
CA TYR A 99 10.16 9.42 5.69
C TYR A 99 10.55 10.77 5.08
N TYR A 100 10.59 11.85 5.87
CA TYR A 100 10.94 13.18 5.39
C TYR A 100 11.86 13.91 6.37
N THR A 101 12.98 14.41 5.86
CA THR A 101 13.79 15.40 6.57
C THR A 101 13.30 16.80 6.22
N VAL A 102 13.01 17.59 7.25
CA VAL A 102 12.56 18.98 7.10
C VAL A 102 13.75 19.91 7.27
N SER A 103 13.77 20.98 6.47
CA SER A 103 14.70 22.10 6.63
C SER A 103 13.94 23.40 6.38
N VAL A 104 14.38 24.48 7.01
CA VAL A 104 13.80 25.80 6.84
C VAL A 104 14.92 26.75 6.44
N VAL A 105 14.63 27.60 5.46
CA VAL A 105 15.50 28.71 5.08
C VAL A 105 14.73 30.00 5.33
N LEU A 106 15.31 30.89 6.12
CA LEU A 106 14.76 32.22 6.39
C LEU A 106 15.20 33.21 5.31
N ASP A 107 14.36 34.22 5.09
CA ASP A 107 14.74 35.42 4.35
C ASP A 107 15.53 36.37 5.26
N ASN A 108 16.18 37.39 4.68
CA ASN A 108 17.07 38.31 5.41
C ASN A 108 16.38 39.01 6.60
N ASP A 109 15.07 39.25 6.49
CA ASP A 109 14.28 39.93 7.53
C ASP A 109 13.64 38.96 8.55
N SER A 110 13.86 37.64 8.42
CA SER A 110 13.21 36.61 9.26
C SER A 110 11.66 36.64 9.32
N ASN A 111 11.04 37.47 8.49
CA ASN A 111 9.59 37.64 8.36
C ASN A 111 8.97 36.76 7.27
N ASN A 112 9.81 36.03 6.55
CA ASN A 112 9.42 35.03 5.57
C ASN A 112 10.32 33.81 5.73
N TYR A 113 9.78 32.64 5.35
CA TYR A 113 10.52 31.39 5.35
C TYR A 113 10.11 30.53 4.16
N THR A 114 11.04 29.67 3.74
CA THR A 114 10.79 28.57 2.82
C THR A 114 11.11 27.27 3.55
N GLY A 115 10.06 26.48 3.82
CA GLY A 115 10.19 25.14 4.37
C GLY A 115 10.37 24.12 3.24
N THR A 116 11.32 23.20 3.41
CA THR A 116 11.58 22.11 2.47
C THR A 116 11.45 20.77 3.18
N ALA A 117 10.66 19.86 2.62
CA ALA A 117 10.59 18.46 3.04
C ALA A 117 11.25 17.59 1.96
N THR A 118 12.35 16.92 2.33
CA THR A 118 13.12 16.04 1.45
C THR A 118 12.92 14.59 1.87
N GLY A 119 12.45 13.76 0.95
CA GLY A 119 12.13 12.37 1.20
C GLY A 119 13.37 11.50 1.46
N VAL A 120 13.24 10.56 2.39
CA VAL A 120 14.29 9.64 2.83
C VAL A 120 13.85 8.19 2.60
N GLY A 121 14.80 7.29 2.37
CA GLY A 121 14.55 5.87 2.14
C GLY A 121 13.66 5.62 0.92
N ILE A 122 12.46 5.05 1.14
CA ILE A 122 11.50 4.77 0.07
C ILE A 122 10.89 6.03 -0.58
N MET A 123 11.13 7.21 0.01
CA MET A 123 10.72 8.51 -0.52
C MET A 123 11.88 9.31 -1.12
N THR A 124 13.08 8.75 -1.20
CA THR A 124 14.23 9.43 -1.80
C THR A 124 13.91 9.95 -3.20
N GLY A 125 14.26 11.22 -3.45
CA GLY A 125 13.96 11.94 -4.68
C GLY A 125 12.63 12.72 -4.66
N ASP A 126 11.78 12.52 -3.64
CA ASP A 126 10.59 13.35 -3.43
C ASP A 126 10.96 14.62 -2.67
N ARG A 127 10.66 15.80 -3.22
CA ARG A 127 10.96 17.09 -2.59
C ARG A 127 9.80 18.05 -2.68
N TRP A 128 9.40 18.59 -1.54
CA TRP A 128 8.28 19.49 -1.40
C TRP A 128 8.69 20.78 -0.69
N TYR A 129 8.00 21.85 -1.05
CA TYR A 129 8.22 23.19 -0.54
C TYR A 129 6.93 23.78 0.00
N VAL A 130 7.07 24.62 1.02
CA VAL A 130 5.99 25.47 1.51
C VAL A 130 6.56 26.84 1.86
N THR A 131 5.82 27.88 1.53
CA THR A 131 6.09 29.26 1.98
C THR A 131 4.92 29.69 2.84
N LYS A 132 5.08 30.72 3.68
CA LYS A 132 4.07 31.10 4.69
C LYS A 132 2.64 31.24 4.13
N ASP A 133 2.49 31.83 2.94
CA ASP A 133 1.18 32.16 2.34
C ASP A 133 0.72 31.17 1.26
N ARG A 134 1.48 30.10 0.99
CA ARG A 134 1.19 29.19 -0.13
C ARG A 134 0.96 27.77 0.35
N ILE A 135 0.07 27.09 -0.36
CA ILE A 135 -0.11 25.64 -0.24
C ILE A 135 1.20 24.91 -0.61
N PRO A 136 1.50 23.78 0.06
CA PRO A 136 2.65 22.95 -0.27
C PRO A 136 2.66 22.51 -1.75
N TYR A 137 3.81 22.66 -2.39
CA TYR A 137 4.03 22.26 -3.78
C TYR A 137 5.28 21.38 -3.92
N GLN A 138 5.26 20.45 -4.87
CA GLN A 138 6.41 19.59 -5.17
C GLN A 138 7.41 20.35 -6.05
N GLU A 139 8.71 20.06 -5.96
CA GLU A 139 9.77 20.71 -6.76
C GLU A 139 9.44 20.73 -8.26
N ASN A 140 8.98 19.60 -8.78
CA ASN A 140 8.63 19.44 -10.19
C ASN A 140 7.35 20.18 -10.62
N ALA A 141 6.67 20.85 -9.67
CA ALA A 141 5.48 21.65 -9.88
C ALA A 141 5.73 23.16 -9.63
N SER A 142 6.98 23.59 -9.43
CA SER A 142 7.28 25.01 -9.25
C SER A 142 6.99 25.79 -10.53
N PRO A 143 6.18 26.87 -10.49
CA PRO A 143 5.86 27.69 -11.66
C PRO A 143 7.03 28.57 -12.16
N PHE A 144 8.22 28.42 -11.57
CA PHE A 144 9.42 29.16 -11.95
C PHE A 144 10.60 28.21 -12.19
N LYS A 145 10.49 27.43 -13.25
CA LYS A 145 11.61 26.93 -14.07
C LYS A 145 11.14 26.84 -15.52
#